data_AF-A0A4Q4CSI8-F1
#
_entry.id   AF-A0A4Q4CSI8-F1
#
_cell.length_a   1.000
_cell.length_b   1.000
_cell.length_c   1.000
_cell.angle_alpha   90.00
_cell.angle_beta   90.00
_cell.angle_gamma   90.00
#
_symmetry.space_group_name_H-M   'P 1'
#
loop_
_entity.id
_entity.type
_entity.pdbx_description
1 polymer ?
#
loop_
_entity_poly.entity_id
_entity_poly.type
_entity_poly.pdbx_seq_one_letter_code
_entity_poly.pdbx_strand_id
1 'polypeptide(L)' 'VVAGGETSGAVVSRLGVTALRIGPEIDPGVPWTYAESGSAGGAEQPGLHLALKSGNFGTRDFFLKAFGV' A
#
# COMPACT_ATOMS: atom_id res chain seq x y z
N VAL A 1 2.79 4.86 0.48
CA VAL A 1 1.37 5.26 0.36
C VAL A 1 1.12 5.73 -1.06
N VAL A 2 0.07 5.24 -1.73
CA VAL A 2 -0.28 5.58 -3.12
C VAL A 2 -1.78 5.86 -3.21
N ALA A 3 -2.18 6.82 -4.04
CA ALA A 3 -3.56 7.22 -4.23
C ALA A 3 -3.99 7.12 -5.70
N GLY A 4 -5.20 6.59 -5.91
CA GLY A 4 -5.76 6.32 -7.23
C GLY A 4 -5.67 4.82 -7.56
N GLY A 5 -6.76 4.25 -8.09
CA GLY A 5 -6.85 2.82 -8.37
C GLY A 5 -5.85 2.38 -9.44
N GLU A 6 -5.86 3.03 -10.61
CA GLU A 6 -4.94 2.70 -11.69
C GLU A 6 -3.48 3.00 -11.31
N THR A 7 -3.22 4.11 -10.61
CA THR A 7 -1.88 4.46 -10.11
C THR A 7 -1.36 3.42 -9.12
N SER A 8 -2.20 2.96 -8.19
CA SER A 8 -1.83 1.92 -7.23
C SER A 8 -1.50 0.62 -7.96
N GLY A 9 -2.31 0.22 -8.94
CA GLY A 9 -2.07 -0.95 -9.79
C GLY A 9 -0.74 -0.88 -10.56
N ALA A 10 -0.43 0.27 -11.15
CA ALA A 10 0.83 0.48 -11.86
C ALA A 10 2.05 0.39 -10.93
N VAL A 11 1.96 0.98 -9.72
CA VAL A 11 3.04 0.95 -8.74
C VAL A 11 3.31 -0.48 -8.25
N VAL A 12 2.28 -1.21 -7.80
CA VAL A 12 2.47 -2.59 -7.29
C VAL A 12 3.01 -3.52 -8.38
N SER A 13 2.54 -3.35 -9.62
CA SER A 13 3.03 -4.14 -10.76
C SER A 13 4.50 -3.88 -11.06
N ARG A 14 4.94 -2.61 -11.00
CA ARG A 14 6.34 -2.22 -11.21
C ARG A 14 7.25 -2.65 -10.07
N LEU A 15 6.74 -2.67 -8.84
CA LEU A 15 7.43 -3.24 -7.68
C LEU A 15 7.45 -4.77 -7.72
N GLY A 16 6.76 -5.40 -8.68
CA GLY A 16 6.69 -6.85 -8.80
C GLY A 16 5.88 -7.52 -7.69
N VAL A 17 5.05 -6.77 -6.95
CA VAL A 17 4.25 -7.24 -5.81
C VAL A 17 3.19 -8.23 -6.28
N THR A 18 3.30 -9.49 -5.86
CA THR A 18 2.35 -10.56 -6.23
C THR A 18 1.36 -10.93 -5.12
N ALA A 19 1.68 -10.60 -3.87
CA ALA A 19 0.85 -10.88 -2.71
C ALA A 19 1.00 -9.79 -1.65
N LEU A 20 -0.11 -9.53 -0.94
CA LEU A 20 -0.20 -8.58 0.15
C LEU A 20 -0.88 -9.22 1.35
N ARG A 21 -0.29 -9.04 2.54
CA ARG A 21 -0.94 -9.30 3.81
C ARG A 21 -1.70 -8.07 4.26
N ILE A 22 -2.99 -8.20 4.52
CA ILE A 22 -3.84 -7.11 5.01
C ILE A 22 -3.56 -6.87 6.49
N GLY A 23 -3.37 -5.61 6.86
CA GLY A 23 -3.14 -5.14 8.22
C GLY A 23 -4.27 -4.22 8.70
N PRO A 24 -4.00 -3.40 9.74
CA PRO A 24 -5.01 -2.50 10.32
C PRO A 24 -5.47 -1.41 9.34
N GLU A 25 -6.70 -0.94 9.51
CA GLU A 25 -7.23 0.20 8.75
C GLU A 25 -6.61 1.53 9.17
N ILE A 26 -6.28 2.36 8.18
CA ILE A 26 -5.87 3.76 8.39
C ILE A 26 -7.13 4.65 8.41
N ASP A 27 -8.03 4.41 7.46
CA ASP A 27 -9.35 4.99 7.32
C ASP A 27 -10.29 3.91 6.73
N PRO A 28 -11.62 4.08 6.81
CA PRO A 28 -12.57 3.09 6.30
C PRO A 28 -12.30 2.68 4.85
N GLY A 29 -12.08 1.39 4.63
CA GLY A 29 -11.80 0.82 3.31
C GLY A 29 -10.39 1.05 2.80
N VAL A 30 -9.47 1.55 3.63
CA VAL A 30 -8.06 1.74 3.28
C VAL A 30 -7.14 1.16 4.37
N PRO A 31 -6.81 -0.14 4.28
CA PRO A 31 -5.87 -0.77 5.21
C PRO A 31 -4.41 -0.52 4.85
N TRP A 32 -3.57 -0.61 5.88
CA TRP A 32 -2.18 -0.96 5.68
C TRP A 32 -2.09 -2.37 5.10
N THR A 33 -1.12 -2.58 4.22
CA THR A 33 -0.79 -3.87 3.64
C THR A 33 0.71 -4.08 3.70
N TYR A 34 1.14 -5.34 3.68
CA TYR A 34 2.55 -5.71 3.70
C TYR A 34 2.85 -6.68 2.55
N ALA A 35 3.78 -6.29 1.68
CA ALA A 35 4.39 -7.16 0.70
C ALA A 35 5.60 -7.85 1.34
N GLU A 36 5.62 -9.18 1.35
CA GLU A 36 6.72 -9.95 1.94
C GLU A 36 8.00 -9.88 1.09
N SER A 37 9.14 -10.14 1.72
CA SER A 37 10.43 -10.26 1.03
C SER A 37 10.33 -11.28 -0.10
N GLY A 38 10.82 -10.93 -1.29
CA GLY A 38 10.71 -11.77 -2.48
C GLY A 38 9.38 -11.66 -3.24
N SER A 39 8.29 -11.20 -2.62
CA SER A 39 7.06 -10.90 -3.35
C SER A 39 7.15 -9.57 -4.07
N ALA A 40 8.09 -8.68 -3.73
CA ALA A 40 8.29 -7.36 -4.31
C ALA A 40 9.59 -7.25 -5.17
N GLY A 41 9.63 -7.97 -6.30
CA GLY A 41 10.63 -7.69 -7.35
C GLY A 41 12.06 -8.20 -7.08
N GLY A 42 12.24 -9.20 -6.21
CA GLY A 42 13.51 -9.92 -6.05
C GLY A 42 13.72 -10.44 -4.62
N ALA A 43 14.39 -11.59 -4.48
CA ALA A 43 14.61 -12.29 -3.20
C ALA A 43 15.38 -11.46 -2.15
N GLU A 44 16.11 -10.43 -2.58
CA GLU A 44 16.97 -9.57 -1.75
C GLU A 44 16.26 -8.30 -1.26
N GLN A 45 15.04 -7.99 -1.71
CA GLN A 45 14.35 -6.77 -1.27
C GLN A 45 13.65 -6.99 0.08
N PRO A 46 13.86 -6.11 1.08
CA PRO A 46 13.11 -6.18 2.33
C PRO A 46 11.62 -6.01 2.05
N GLY A 47 10.79 -6.62 2.90
CA GLY A 47 9.34 -6.47 2.76
C GLY A 47 8.90 -5.02 2.91
N LEU A 48 7.78 -4.67 2.28
CA LEU A 48 7.33 -3.30 2.09
C LEU A 48 5.93 -3.08 2.64
N HIS A 49 5.78 -2.04 3.48
CA HIS A 49 4.47 -1.56 3.89
C HIS A 49 3.86 -0.64 2.84
N LEU A 50 2.64 -0.94 2.43
CA LEU A 50 1.90 -0.24 1.39
C LEU A 50 0.52 0.14 1.90
N ALA A 51 0.10 1.37 1.60
CA ALA A 51 -1.30 1.79 1.71
C ALA A 51 -1.74 2.21 0.31
N LEU A 52 -2.73 1.50 -0.23
CA LEU A 52 -3.21 1.64 -1.61
C LEU A 52 -4.64 2.17 -1.53
N LYS A 53 -4.80 3.50 -1.61
CA LYS A 53 -6.12 4.12 -1.50
C LYS A 53 -6.72 4.37 -2.88
N SER A 54 -8.02 4.13 -3.02
CA SER A 54 -8.74 4.62 -4.20
C SER A 54 -8.76 6.16 -4.20
N GLY A 55 -9.11 6.78 -5.34
CA GLY A 55 -9.11 8.24 -5.47
C GLY A 55 -9.98 8.93 -4.40
N ASN A 56 -11.19 8.39 -4.19
CA ASN A 56 -12.24 9.00 -3.37
C ASN A 56 -12.31 8.48 -1.93
N PHE A 57 -11.39 7.59 -1.51
CA PHE A 57 -11.36 7.06 -0.16
C PHE A 57 -10.34 7.79 0.72
N GLY A 58 -10.60 7.73 2.03
CA GLY A 58 -9.83 8.42 3.05
C GLY A 58 -10.33 9.83 3.31
N THR A 59 -10.07 10.29 4.53
CA THR A 59 -10.28 11.66 4.98
C THR A 59 -9.21 12.61 4.41
N ARG A 60 -9.44 13.93 4.52
CA ARG A 60 -8.54 14.95 3.96
C ARG A 60 -7.10 14.85 4.48
N ASP A 61 -6.94 14.38 5.72
CA ASP A 61 -5.67 14.21 6.43
C ASP A 61 -5.10 12.79 6.31
N PHE A 62 -5.63 11.94 5.43
CA PHE A 62 -5.23 10.54 5.28
C PHE A 62 -3.70 10.33 5.20
N PHE A 63 -2.98 11.12 4.39
CA PHE A 63 -1.54 10.99 4.27
C PHE A 63 -0.82 11.28 5.60
N LEU A 64 -1.33 12.24 6.39
CA LEU A 64 -0.79 12.51 7.72
C LEU A 64 -1.09 11.34 8.66
N LYS A 65 -2.32 10.81 8.67
CA LYS A 65 -2.67 9.63 9.49
C LYS A 65 -1.82 8.41 9.17
N ALA A 66 -1.52 8.19 7.88
CA ALA A 66 -0.70 7.07 7.46
C ALA A 66 0.71 7.13 8.08
N PHE A 67 1.32 8.31 8.16
CA PHE A 67 2.69 8.47 8.69
C PHE A 67 2.74 8.94 10.15
N GLY A 68 1.62 9.36 10.72
CA GLY A 68 1.50 9.93 12.06
C GLY A 68 1.27 8.89 13.14
N VAL A 69 2.10 7.83 13.14
CA VAL A 69 2.17 6.86 14.24
C VAL A 69 2.14 7.52 15.61
#